data_AF-A0A8C0PHH9-F1
#
_entry.id   AF-A0A8C0PHH9-F1
#
_cell.length_a   1.000
_cell.length_b   1.000
_cell.length_c   1.000
_cell.angle_alpha   90.00
_cell.angle_beta   90.00
_cell.angle_gamma   90.00
#
_symmetry.space_group_name_H-M   'P 1'
#
loop_
_entity.id
_entity.type
_entity.pdbx_description
1 polymer ?
#
loop_
_entity_poly.entity_id
_entity_poly.type
_entity_poly.pdbx_seq_one_letter_code
_entity_poly.pdbx_strand_id
1 'polypeptide(L)'
;EGPDATMGRMVWNTYSTIPVTWLSLWLYSYGTYTHGLFKKLGIPGPTPLPFLGTVLGYRNGFCDFDEKCFRKYGRMWGFYDGRQPVLAIMDPDMIKTVLVKECYSVFTNRRSFGPVGFMKSAITVSEDEEWKRIRTLLSPTFTSGKLKEGKKRRDLFLRK
;
A
#
# COMPACT_ATOMS: atom_id res chain seq x y z
N GLU A 1 18.78 32.92 -46.18
CA GLU A 1 18.90 32.40 -44.81
C GLU A 1 20.28 31.75 -44.68
N GLY A 2 21.20 32.37 -43.94
CA GLY A 2 22.61 31.96 -43.94
C GLY A 2 22.90 30.74 -43.04
N PRO A 3 23.95 29.96 -43.33
CA PRO A 3 24.33 28.75 -42.58
C PRO A 3 24.60 28.99 -41.08
N ASP A 4 24.91 30.23 -40.70
CA ASP A 4 25.14 30.65 -39.31
C ASP A 4 23.85 30.59 -38.45
N ALA A 5 22.72 31.05 -39.01
CA ALA A 5 21.43 31.04 -38.30
C ALA A 5 20.89 29.61 -38.08
N THR A 6 21.20 28.67 -38.98
CA THR A 6 20.88 27.24 -38.82
C THR A 6 21.78 26.58 -37.77
N MET A 7 23.07 26.95 -37.71
CA MET A 7 24.00 26.40 -36.73
C MET A 7 23.65 26.84 -35.29
N GLY A 8 23.31 28.10 -35.10
CA GLY A 8 22.81 28.60 -33.81
C GLY A 8 21.55 27.87 -33.33
N ARG A 9 20.57 27.63 -34.22
CA ARG A 9 19.35 26.87 -33.89
C ARG A 9 19.62 25.42 -33.49
N MET A 10 20.55 24.73 -34.16
CA MET A 10 20.93 23.36 -33.80
C MET A 10 21.61 23.29 -32.43
N VAL A 11 22.48 24.24 -32.10
CA VAL A 11 23.16 24.31 -30.79
C VAL A 11 22.15 24.56 -29.67
N TRP A 12 21.21 25.50 -29.84
CA TRP A 12 20.15 25.76 -28.85
C TRP A 12 19.23 24.55 -28.64
N ASN A 13 18.86 23.83 -29.70
CA ASN A 13 18.04 22.62 -29.59
C ASN A 13 18.76 21.48 -28.86
N THR A 14 20.06 21.33 -29.10
CA THR A 14 20.88 20.29 -28.46
C THR A 14 21.08 20.59 -26.97
N TYR A 15 21.35 21.84 -26.62
CA TYR A 15 21.53 22.27 -25.22
C TYR A 15 20.23 22.15 -24.39
N SER A 16 19.07 22.26 -25.03
CA SER A 16 17.75 22.12 -24.39
C SER A 16 17.31 20.66 -24.22
N THR A 17 17.64 19.77 -25.17
CA THR A 17 17.21 18.36 -25.14
C THR A 17 18.02 17.50 -24.17
N ILE A 18 19.31 17.78 -23.98
CA ILE A 18 20.18 17.02 -23.07
C ILE A 18 19.64 17.04 -21.62
N PRO A 19 19.37 18.19 -20.98
CA PRO A 19 18.81 18.23 -19.63
C PRO A 19 17.46 17.50 -19.50
N VAL A 20 16.61 17.58 -20.53
CA VAL A 20 15.29 16.91 -20.54
C VAL A 20 15.46 15.39 -20.55
N THR A 21 16.38 14.86 -21.35
CA THR A 21 16.67 13.42 -21.37
C THR A 21 17.29 12.93 -20.05
N TRP A 22 18.22 13.69 -19.46
CA TRP A 22 18.78 13.37 -18.14
C TRP A 22 17.72 13.43 -17.04
N LEU A 23 16.84 14.44 -17.06
CA LEU A 23 15.72 14.55 -16.12
C LEU A 23 14.76 13.37 -16.29
N SER A 24 14.43 12.98 -17.52
CA SER A 24 13.58 11.83 -17.81
C SER A 24 14.18 10.52 -17.32
N LEU A 25 15.48 10.28 -17.55
CA LEU A 25 16.21 9.12 -17.04
C LEU A 25 16.29 9.11 -15.52
N TRP A 26 16.54 10.27 -14.91
CA TRP A 26 16.58 10.42 -13.46
C TRP A 26 15.22 10.14 -12.83
N LEU A 27 14.14 10.67 -13.41
CA LEU A 27 12.78 10.39 -13.00
C LEU A 27 12.43 8.90 -13.17
N TYR A 28 12.77 8.29 -14.30
CA TYR A 28 12.54 6.88 -14.56
C TYR A 28 13.27 5.97 -13.56
N SER A 29 14.56 6.27 -13.32
CA SER A 29 15.38 5.56 -12.34
C SER A 29 14.82 5.72 -10.93
N TYR A 30 14.46 6.96 -10.55
CA TYR A 30 13.79 7.23 -9.28
C TYR A 30 12.55 6.35 -9.15
N GLY A 31 11.66 6.36 -10.17
CA GLY A 31 10.40 5.61 -10.22
C GLY A 31 10.52 4.09 -10.14
N THR A 32 11.60 3.51 -10.66
CA THR A 32 11.82 2.06 -10.73
C THR A 32 12.79 1.51 -9.68
N TYR A 33 13.48 2.38 -8.93
CA TYR A 33 14.48 1.99 -7.93
C TYR A 33 13.98 0.98 -6.89
N THR A 34 12.71 1.06 -6.48
CA THR A 34 12.15 0.16 -5.44
C THR A 34 11.66 -1.19 -5.99
N HIS A 35 11.46 -1.29 -7.32
CA HIS A 35 10.87 -2.46 -7.98
C HIS A 35 11.77 -3.69 -8.05
N GLY A 36 13.05 -3.55 -7.67
CA GLY A 36 14.00 -4.66 -7.60
C GLY A 36 13.93 -5.49 -6.32
N LEU A 37 13.18 -5.07 -5.29
CA LEU A 37 13.19 -5.71 -3.97
C LEU A 37 12.77 -7.19 -4.01
N PHE A 38 11.59 -7.51 -4.56
CA PHE A 38 11.10 -8.90 -4.58
C PHE A 38 11.95 -9.79 -5.49
N LYS A 39 12.48 -9.23 -6.59
CA LYS A 39 13.41 -9.95 -7.47
C LYS A 39 14.71 -10.35 -6.75
N LYS A 40 15.23 -9.47 -5.87
CA LYS A 40 16.42 -9.77 -5.04
C LYS A 40 16.13 -10.82 -3.95
N LEU A 41 14.92 -10.83 -3.41
CA LEU A 41 14.49 -11.78 -2.38
C LEU A 41 14.03 -13.13 -2.94
N GLY A 42 13.98 -13.30 -4.27
CA GLY A 42 13.51 -14.52 -4.91
C GLY A 42 11.99 -14.75 -4.78
N ILE A 43 11.23 -13.70 -4.48
CA ILE A 43 9.78 -13.78 -4.29
C ILE A 43 9.09 -13.55 -5.65
N PRO A 44 8.21 -14.48 -6.09
CA PRO A 44 7.50 -14.33 -7.36
C PRO A 44 6.47 -13.20 -7.28
N GLY A 45 6.18 -12.55 -8.41
CA GLY A 45 5.24 -11.44 -8.44
C GLY A 45 5.02 -10.86 -9.84
N PRO A 46 3.93 -10.09 -10.02
CA PRO A 46 3.68 -9.36 -11.27
C PRO A 46 4.73 -8.28 -11.49
N THR A 47 5.18 -8.13 -12.73
CA THR A 47 6.13 -7.09 -13.11
C THR A 47 5.51 -5.71 -12.88
N PRO A 48 6.09 -4.86 -12.02
CA PRO A 48 5.57 -3.52 -11.79
C PRO A 48 5.87 -2.60 -12.97
N LEU A 49 4.92 -1.70 -13.26
CA LEU A 49 5.14 -0.61 -14.21
C LEU A 49 5.87 0.55 -13.52
N PRO A 50 6.70 1.32 -14.24
CA PRO A 50 7.33 2.51 -13.70
C PRO A 50 6.29 3.46 -13.09
N PHE A 51 6.58 3.99 -11.89
CA PHE A 51 5.73 4.87 -11.07
C PHE A 51 4.43 4.29 -10.55
N LEU A 52 3.63 3.62 -11.39
CA LEU A 52 2.31 3.07 -11.02
C LEU A 52 2.41 1.73 -10.28
N GLY A 53 3.53 1.01 -10.42
CA GLY A 53 3.67 -0.33 -9.87
C GLY A 53 2.66 -1.29 -10.52
N THR A 54 1.92 -2.01 -9.70
CA THR A 54 0.92 -3.00 -10.13
C THR A 54 -0.51 -2.47 -10.04
N VAL A 55 -0.71 -1.16 -9.82
CA VAL A 55 -2.03 -0.56 -9.60
C VAL A 55 -3.01 -0.78 -10.77
N LEU A 56 -2.51 -0.92 -12.01
CA LEU A 56 -3.35 -1.24 -13.17
C LEU A 56 -4.00 -2.64 -13.07
N GLY A 57 -3.46 -3.53 -12.25
CA GLY A 57 -4.06 -4.83 -11.95
C GLY A 57 -5.40 -4.71 -11.22
N TYR A 58 -5.65 -3.59 -10.52
CA TYR A 58 -6.89 -3.37 -9.77
C TYR A 58 -8.08 -2.91 -10.62
N ARG A 59 -7.96 -2.87 -11.95
CA ARG A 59 -9.05 -2.45 -12.84
C ARG A 59 -10.35 -3.25 -12.64
N ASN A 60 -10.22 -4.53 -12.29
CA ASN A 60 -11.36 -5.42 -12.00
C ASN A 60 -11.63 -5.57 -10.50
N GLY A 61 -10.96 -4.77 -9.65
CA GLY A 61 -11.02 -4.86 -8.19
C GLY A 61 -9.84 -5.61 -7.56
N PHE A 62 -9.65 -5.38 -6.26
CA PHE A 62 -8.57 -5.99 -5.47
C PHE A 62 -8.70 -7.51 -5.35
N CYS A 63 -9.92 -8.02 -5.11
CA CYS A 63 -10.14 -9.46 -4.91
C CYS A 63 -9.83 -10.27 -6.18
N ASP A 64 -10.24 -9.79 -7.36
CA ASP A 64 -9.94 -10.45 -8.64
C ASP A 64 -8.44 -10.45 -8.92
N PHE A 65 -7.75 -9.35 -8.58
CA PHE A 65 -6.31 -9.26 -8.70
C PHE A 65 -5.58 -10.26 -7.78
N ASP A 66 -5.98 -10.32 -6.50
CA ASP A 66 -5.39 -11.23 -5.51
C ASP A 66 -5.63 -12.69 -5.89
N GLU A 67 -6.83 -13.04 -6.34
CA GLU A 67 -7.15 -14.39 -6.80
C GLU A 67 -6.29 -14.79 -8.00
N LYS A 68 -6.12 -13.90 -8.99
CA LYS A 68 -5.26 -14.15 -10.15
C LYS A 68 -3.79 -14.30 -9.75
N CYS A 69 -3.32 -13.49 -8.81
CA CYS A 69 -1.95 -13.59 -8.31
C CYS A 69 -1.74 -14.88 -7.53
N PHE A 70 -2.67 -15.27 -6.67
CA PHE A 70 -2.62 -16.53 -5.93
C PHE A 70 -2.58 -17.73 -6.88
N ARG A 71 -3.45 -17.76 -7.90
CA ARG A 71 -3.46 -18.83 -8.90
C ARG A 71 -2.17 -18.91 -9.71
N LYS A 72 -1.50 -17.79 -9.96
CA LYS A 72 -0.29 -17.71 -10.81
C LYS A 72 1.02 -17.91 -10.06
N TYR A 73 1.14 -17.34 -8.87
CA TYR A 73 2.38 -17.29 -8.08
C TYR A 73 2.34 -18.17 -6.83
N GLY A 74 1.16 -18.63 -6.41
CA GLY A 74 0.97 -19.55 -5.30
C GLY A 74 0.79 -18.84 -3.95
N ARG A 75 1.33 -19.45 -2.88
CA ARG A 75 1.06 -19.06 -1.49
C ARG A 75 1.74 -17.77 -1.03
N MET A 76 2.69 -17.25 -1.78
CA MET A 76 3.38 -16.00 -1.46
C MET A 76 3.68 -15.26 -2.75
N TRP A 77 3.35 -13.97 -2.80
CA TRP A 77 3.72 -13.12 -3.93
C TRP A 77 3.98 -11.68 -3.48
N GLY A 78 4.87 -11.01 -4.20
CA GLY A 78 5.19 -9.61 -3.98
C GLY A 78 4.64 -8.74 -5.10
N PHE A 79 4.01 -7.62 -4.77
CA PHE A 79 3.55 -6.62 -5.74
C PHE A 79 3.85 -5.20 -5.22
N TYR A 80 3.65 -4.20 -6.07
CA TYR A 80 3.99 -2.81 -5.72
C TYR A 80 2.78 -1.90 -5.87
N ASP A 81 2.41 -1.20 -4.80
CA ASP A 81 1.47 -0.09 -4.88
C ASP A 81 2.25 1.20 -5.10
N GLY A 82 2.34 1.62 -6.36
CA GLY A 82 3.24 2.67 -6.79
C GLY A 82 4.70 2.30 -6.51
N ARG A 83 5.26 2.89 -5.45
CA ARG A 83 6.64 2.63 -4.97
C ARG A 83 6.70 1.68 -3.78
N GLN A 84 5.59 1.48 -3.08
CA GLN A 84 5.56 0.72 -1.82
C GLN A 84 5.53 -0.78 -2.13
N PRO A 85 6.51 -1.57 -1.66
CA PRO A 85 6.47 -3.02 -1.76
C PRO A 85 5.39 -3.58 -0.83
N VAL A 86 4.60 -4.52 -1.34
CA VAL A 86 3.58 -5.25 -0.59
C VAL A 86 3.81 -6.74 -0.76
N LEU A 87 3.93 -7.44 0.35
CA LEU A 87 4.10 -8.89 0.39
C LEU A 87 2.76 -9.52 0.80
N ALA A 88 2.19 -10.33 -0.07
CA ALA A 88 1.03 -11.15 0.24
C ALA A 88 1.48 -12.53 0.71
N ILE A 89 0.85 -12.99 1.79
CA ILE A 89 1.18 -14.24 2.48
C ILE A 89 -0.11 -15.02 2.72
N MET A 90 -0.15 -16.27 2.27
CA MET A 90 -1.29 -17.18 2.42
C MET A 90 -1.00 -18.40 3.32
N ASP A 91 0.19 -18.46 3.91
CA ASP A 91 0.55 -19.54 4.84
C ASP A 91 -0.02 -19.24 6.25
N PRO A 92 -0.86 -20.14 6.81
CA PRO A 92 -1.44 -19.95 8.13
C PRO A 92 -0.42 -19.70 9.26
N ASP A 93 0.74 -20.34 9.21
CA ASP A 93 1.75 -20.23 10.27
C ASP A 93 2.45 -18.87 10.22
N MET A 94 2.73 -18.37 9.01
CA MET A 94 3.25 -17.02 8.82
C MET A 94 2.20 -15.97 9.17
N ILE A 95 0.95 -16.14 8.74
CA ILE A 95 -0.16 -15.25 9.09
C ILE A 95 -0.33 -15.15 10.61
N LYS A 96 -0.31 -16.28 11.32
CA LYS A 96 -0.38 -16.31 12.78
C LYS A 96 0.82 -15.60 13.42
N THR A 97 2.00 -15.75 12.84
CA THR A 97 3.20 -15.07 13.34
C THR A 97 3.08 -13.55 13.18
N VAL A 98 2.69 -13.06 12.00
CA VAL A 98 2.52 -11.63 11.72
C VAL A 98 1.37 -11.01 12.53
N LEU A 99 0.20 -11.66 12.57
CA LEU A 99 -1.01 -11.10 13.16
C LEU A 99 -1.14 -11.32 14.67
N VAL A 100 -0.42 -12.28 15.26
CA VAL A 100 -0.55 -12.63 16.68
C VAL A 100 0.77 -12.49 17.42
N LYS A 101 1.79 -13.23 17.01
CA LYS A 101 3.07 -13.28 17.75
C LYS A 101 3.79 -11.94 17.69
N GLU A 102 3.89 -11.37 16.50
CA GLU A 102 4.68 -10.17 16.21
C GLU A 102 3.82 -8.91 16.05
N CYS A 103 2.54 -8.97 16.42
CA CYS A 103 1.62 -7.84 16.27
C CYS A 103 2.00 -6.65 17.16
N TYR A 104 2.58 -6.87 18.33
CA TYR A 104 2.94 -5.79 19.26
C TYR A 104 4.41 -5.34 19.15
N SER A 105 5.23 -6.08 18.41
CA SER A 105 6.68 -5.86 18.26
C SER A 105 7.02 -5.23 16.91
N VAL A 106 6.55 -5.83 15.81
CA VAL A 106 6.96 -5.46 14.45
C VAL A 106 5.79 -4.97 13.60
N PHE A 107 4.61 -5.59 13.73
CA PHE A 107 3.44 -5.34 12.88
C PHE A 107 2.30 -4.62 13.62
N THR A 108 2.62 -3.60 14.40
CA THR A 108 1.63 -2.85 15.20
C THR A 108 0.73 -1.99 14.33
N ASN A 109 1.28 -1.36 13.30
CA ASN A 109 0.62 -0.29 12.57
C ASN A 109 0.07 -0.76 11.22
N ARG A 110 -1.08 -0.19 10.83
CA ARG A 110 -1.68 -0.41 9.51
C ARG A 110 -1.05 0.54 8.49
N ARG A 111 -1.20 0.23 7.21
CA ARG A 111 -0.77 1.12 6.13
C ARG A 111 -1.38 2.52 6.31
N SER A 112 -0.54 3.55 6.24
CA SER A 112 -0.98 4.93 6.15
C SER A 112 -1.59 5.22 4.77
N PHE A 113 -2.84 5.69 4.75
CA PHE A 113 -3.59 6.01 3.53
C PHE A 113 -3.47 7.49 3.11
N GLY A 114 -2.44 8.19 3.61
CA GLY A 114 -2.21 9.61 3.31
C GLY A 114 -2.73 10.55 4.41
N PRO A 115 -2.94 11.85 4.11
CA PRO A 115 -3.29 12.85 5.11
C PRO A 115 -4.72 12.65 5.62
N VAL A 116 -4.85 12.05 6.80
CA VAL A 116 -6.11 11.71 7.49
C VAL A 116 -6.63 12.80 8.43
N GLY A 117 -5.90 13.90 8.60
CA GLY A 117 -6.30 15.05 9.41
C GLY A 117 -6.68 14.64 10.85
N PHE A 118 -7.90 14.98 11.27
CA PHE A 118 -8.40 14.64 12.61
C PHE A 118 -8.68 13.14 12.80
N MET A 119 -8.87 12.38 11.72
CA MET A 119 -9.13 10.94 11.79
C MET A 119 -7.90 10.11 12.16
N LYS A 120 -6.74 10.74 12.35
CA LYS A 120 -5.53 10.09 12.87
C LYS A 120 -5.76 9.39 14.22
N SER A 121 -6.67 9.92 15.05
CA SER A 121 -7.00 9.33 16.36
C SER A 121 -8.12 8.29 16.30
N ALA A 122 -8.57 7.89 15.11
CA ALA A 122 -9.48 6.75 14.96
C ALA A 122 -8.72 5.43 15.21
N ILE A 123 -9.35 4.46 15.88
CA ILE A 123 -8.72 3.15 16.19
C ILE A 123 -8.22 2.37 14.96
N THR A 124 -8.74 2.67 13.77
CA THR A 124 -8.32 2.03 12.52
C THR A 124 -7.10 2.67 11.88
N VAL A 125 -6.69 3.84 12.36
CA VAL A 125 -5.64 4.69 11.79
C VAL A 125 -4.55 5.01 12.80
N SER A 126 -4.88 5.09 14.09
CA SER A 126 -3.93 5.38 15.16
C SER A 126 -2.81 4.35 15.22
N GLU A 127 -1.65 4.81 15.68
CA GLU A 127 -0.41 4.04 15.67
C GLU A 127 0.05 3.76 17.11
N ASP A 128 0.76 2.64 17.28
CA ASP A 128 1.50 2.25 18.49
C ASP A 128 0.71 2.37 19.81
N GLU A 129 1.20 3.17 20.76
CA GLU A 129 0.64 3.31 22.10
C GLU A 129 -0.73 4.02 22.09
N GLU A 130 -0.96 4.94 21.16
CA GLU A 130 -2.27 5.59 21.02
C GLU A 130 -3.33 4.56 20.62
N TRP A 131 -3.00 3.68 19.67
CA TRP A 131 -3.85 2.56 19.31
C TRP A 131 -4.09 1.61 20.47
N LYS A 132 -3.04 1.20 21.21
CA LYS A 132 -3.19 0.31 22.38
C LYS A 132 -4.12 0.92 23.43
N ARG A 133 -3.98 2.22 23.70
CA ARG A 133 -4.81 2.96 24.65
C ARG A 133 -6.28 3.00 24.19
N ILE A 134 -6.54 3.42 22.95
CA ILE A 134 -7.90 3.50 22.41
C ILE A 134 -8.55 2.11 22.38
N ARG A 135 -7.82 1.08 21.98
CA ARG A 135 -8.31 -0.30 21.96
C ARG A 135 -8.65 -0.79 23.36
N THR A 136 -7.81 -0.51 24.35
CA THR A 136 -8.08 -0.88 25.76
C THR A 136 -9.34 -0.18 26.30
N LEU A 137 -9.55 1.09 25.92
CA LEU A 137 -10.73 1.86 26.30
C LEU A 137 -12.02 1.34 25.64
N LEU A 138 -11.96 0.92 24.38
CA LEU A 138 -13.14 0.47 23.61
C LEU A 138 -13.48 -1.01 23.81
N SER A 139 -12.50 -1.85 24.19
CA SER A 139 -12.70 -3.30 24.34
C SER A 139 -13.85 -3.70 25.30
N PRO A 140 -14.07 -3.04 26.45
CA PRO A 140 -15.16 -3.38 27.36
C PRO A 140 -16.57 -3.23 26.77
N THR A 141 -16.73 -2.36 25.77
CA THR A 141 -18.02 -2.08 25.11
C THR A 141 -18.54 -3.27 24.31
N PHE A 142 -17.64 -4.14 23.83
CA PHE A 142 -17.96 -5.30 23.00
C PHE A 142 -18.04 -6.62 23.79
N THR A 143 -18.16 -6.55 25.12
CA THR A 143 -18.34 -7.74 25.96
C THR A 143 -19.73 -8.37 25.75
N SER A 144 -19.84 -9.69 25.93
CA SER A 144 -21.10 -10.43 25.76
C SER A 144 -22.24 -9.83 26.60
N GLY A 145 -21.94 -9.35 27.82
CA GLY A 145 -22.91 -8.68 28.68
C GLY A 145 -23.48 -7.40 28.06
N LYS A 146 -22.61 -6.51 27.57
CA LYS A 146 -23.03 -5.25 26.94
C LYS A 146 -23.75 -5.46 25.61
N LEU A 147 -23.34 -6.45 24.83
CA LEU A 147 -24.03 -6.81 23.58
C LEU A 147 -25.44 -7.35 23.83
N LYS A 148 -25.63 -8.22 24.84
CA LYS A 148 -26.96 -8.70 25.24
C LYS A 148 -27.85 -7.57 25.72
N GLU A 149 -27.30 -6.66 26.52
CA GLU A 149 -28.01 -5.45 26.98
C GLU A 149 -28.45 -4.58 25.80
N GLY A 150 -27.54 -4.31 24.86
CA GLY A 150 -27.84 -3.55 23.64
C GLY A 150 -28.89 -4.21 22.75
N LYS A 151 -28.84 -5.55 22.60
CA LYS A 151 -29.88 -6.31 21.90
C LYS A 151 -31.24 -6.16 22.58
N LYS A 152 -31.30 -6.34 23.91
CA LYS A 152 -32.54 -6.17 24.68
C LYS A 152 -33.15 -4.77 24.51
N ARG A 153 -32.32 -3.72 24.53
CA ARG A 153 -32.79 -2.34 24.29
C ARG A 153 -33.35 -2.14 22.88
N ARG A 154 -32.68 -2.68 21.86
CA ARG A 154 -33.15 -2.63 20.47
C ARG A 154 -34.48 -3.38 20.32
N ASP A 155 -34.58 -4.58 20.88
CA ASP A 155 -35.80 -5.39 20.83
C ASP A 155 -36.96 -4.71 21.57
N LEU A 156 -36.68 -3.97 22.66
CA LEU A 156 -37.68 -3.16 23.37
C LEU A 156 -38.16 -1.96 22.54
N PHE A 157 -37.26 -1.30 21.81
CA PHE A 157 -37.59 -0.19 20.92
C PHE A 157 -38.45 -0.65 19.74
N LEU A 158 -38.11 -1.79 19.12
CA LEU A 158 -38.84 -2.34 17.97
C LEU A 158 -40.23 -2.92 18.33
N ARG A 159 -40.53 -3.07 19.61
CA ARG A 159 -41.85 -3.54 20.11
C ARG A 159 -42.81 -2.41 20.47
N LYS A 160 -42.36 -1.16 20.45
CA LYS A 160 -43.21 0.04 20.59
C LYS A 160 -43.56 0.59 19.21
#